data_AF-Q6X2Y3-F1
#
_entry.id   AF-Q6X2Y3-F1
#
_cell.length_a   1.000
_cell.length_b   1.000
_cell.length_c   1.000
_cell.angle_alpha   90.00
_cell.angle_beta   90.00
_cell.angle_gamma   90.00
#
_symmetry.space_group_name_H-M   'P 1'
#
loop_
_entity.id
_entity.type
_entity.pdbx_description
1 polymer ?
#
loop_
_entity_poly.entity_id
_entity_poly.type
_entity_poly.pdbx_seq_one_letter_code
_entity_poly.pdbx_strand_id
1 'polypeptide(L)'
;MEHTAAQPVETVVDITCDVCRQSTSVEGYGQQFGTLQAHWGYGSKHDGERYKVHLCELWFFRTLSGLRRERMVNAMFDEEPDSTKDEFGLVRRDEFWGDG
;
A
#
# COMPACT_ATOMS: atom_id res chain seq x y z
N MET A 1 48.60 -1.12 0.20
CA MET A 1 47.81 0.11 0.34
C MET A 1 46.37 -0.31 0.15
N GLU A 2 45.61 -0.44 1.24
CA GLU A 2 44.19 -0.78 1.18
C GLU A 2 43.40 0.51 1.03
N HIS A 3 42.56 0.57 -0.01
CA HIS A 3 41.66 1.68 -0.25
C HIS A 3 40.26 1.26 0.22
N THR A 4 39.88 1.70 1.41
CA THR A 4 38.50 1.57 1.88
C THR A 4 37.73 2.81 1.46
N ALA A 5 36.82 2.65 0.49
CA ALA A 5 35.88 3.68 0.10
C ALA A 5 34.58 3.50 0.89
N ALA A 6 34.23 4.48 1.73
CA ALA A 6 32.92 4.53 2.37
C ALA A 6 31.88 4.94 1.30
N GLN A 7 30.93 4.05 1.00
CA GLN A 7 29.79 4.41 0.17
C GLN A 7 28.80 5.26 0.99
N PRO A 8 28.29 6.37 0.44
CA PRO A 8 27.26 7.15 1.10
C PRO A 8 25.98 6.32 1.21
N VAL A 9 25.43 6.24 2.42
CA VAL A 9 24.13 5.61 2.67
C VAL A 9 23.06 6.52 2.08
N GLU A 10 22.31 6.03 1.10
CA GLU A 10 21.13 6.73 0.57
C GLU A 10 20.08 6.82 1.68
N THR A 11 19.92 8.03 2.25
CA THR A 11 18.87 8.31 3.20
C THR A 11 17.61 8.74 2.44
N VAL A 12 16.56 7.93 2.50
CA VAL A 12 15.25 8.30 1.94
C VAL A 12 14.69 9.43 2.79
N VAL A 13 14.73 10.65 2.24
CA VAL A 13 14.38 11.88 2.95
C VAL A 13 12.87 12.09 3.04
N ASP A 14 12.14 11.65 2.00
CA ASP A 14 10.69 11.77 1.93
C ASP A 14 10.10 10.73 0.98
N ILE A 15 8.94 10.19 1.31
CA ILE A 15 8.14 9.36 0.40
C ILE A 15 7.01 10.23 -0.12
N THR A 16 6.97 10.39 -1.44
CA THR A 16 5.90 11.14 -2.10
C THR A 16 4.86 10.18 -2.66
N CYS A 17 3.61 10.63 -2.67
CA CYS A 17 2.53 9.88 -3.31
C CYS A 17 2.73 9.91 -4.82
N ASP A 18 2.80 8.73 -5.46
CA ASP A 18 3.07 8.62 -6.90
C ASP A 18 1.95 9.22 -7.76
N VAL A 19 0.74 9.39 -7.20
CA VAL A 19 -0.44 9.94 -7.88
C VAL A 19 -0.51 11.47 -7.80
N CYS A 20 -0.58 12.06 -6.61
CA CYS A 20 -0.68 13.52 -6.46
C CYS A 20 0.67 14.25 -6.30
N ARG A 21 1.78 13.50 -6.23
CA ARG A 21 3.14 14.01 -6.05
C ARG A 21 3.35 14.85 -4.78
N GLN A 22 2.47 14.73 -3.80
CA GLN A 22 2.60 15.39 -2.49
C GLN A 22 3.38 14.48 -1.53
N SER A 23 4.07 15.08 -0.56
CA SER A 23 4.71 14.35 0.54
C SER A 23 3.68 13.52 1.31
N THR A 24 4.10 12.34 1.76
CA THR A 24 3.32 11.48 2.66
C THR A 24 3.74 11.65 4.12
N SER A 25 4.67 12.58 4.39
CA SER A 25 5.08 12.94 5.73
C SER A 25 4.00 13.75 6.44
N VAL A 26 3.65 13.34 7.66
CA VAL A 26 2.81 14.11 8.58
C VAL A 26 3.71 14.71 9.65
N GLU A 27 3.63 16.03 9.83
CA GLU A 27 4.45 16.77 10.79
C GLU A 27 4.29 16.20 12.21
N GLY A 28 5.40 15.79 12.83
CA GLY A 28 5.41 15.18 14.17
C GLY A 28 5.05 13.69 14.22
N TYR A 29 4.57 13.09 13.12
CA TYR A 29 4.13 11.68 13.07
C TYR A 29 4.88 10.82 12.04
N GLY A 30 5.71 11.44 11.19
CA GLY A 30 6.55 10.74 10.22
C GLY A 30 5.83 10.35 8.93
N GLN A 31 6.40 9.41 8.18
CA GLN A 31 5.89 8.98 6.87
C GLN A 31 4.64 8.09 7.02
N GLN A 32 3.53 8.49 6.39
CA GLN A 32 2.26 7.76 6.42
C GLN A 32 1.76 7.50 4.99
N PHE A 33 1.98 6.28 4.51
CA PHE A 33 1.61 5.87 3.15
C PHE A 33 1.23 4.39 3.09
N GLY A 34 0.40 4.05 2.11
CA GLY A 34 0.17 2.66 1.69
C GLY A 34 1.07 2.29 0.51
N THR A 35 1.34 1.00 0.36
CA THR A 35 2.09 0.47 -0.79
C THR A 35 1.24 -0.51 -1.58
N LEU A 36 1.06 -0.26 -2.88
CA LEU A 36 0.59 -1.27 -3.83
C LEU A 36 1.82 -1.91 -4.48
N GLN A 37 2.03 -3.19 -4.21
CA GLN A 37 3.18 -3.94 -4.73
C GLN A 37 2.76 -5.22 -5.42
N ALA A 38 3.52 -5.61 -6.44
CA ALA A 38 3.34 -6.89 -7.11
C ALA A 38 4.70 -7.53 -7.39
N HIS A 39 4.74 -8.84 -7.18
CA HIS A 39 5.87 -9.71 -7.50
C HIS A 39 5.35 -10.91 -8.27
N TRP A 40 5.67 -10.94 -9.55
CA TRP A 40 5.22 -11.99 -10.45
C TRP A 40 6.33 -13.01 -10.67
N GLY A 41 5.98 -14.28 -10.50
CA GLY A 41 6.90 -15.40 -10.70
C GLY A 41 6.74 -16.07 -12.06
N TYR A 42 7.58 -17.09 -12.25
CA TYR A 42 7.64 -17.89 -13.47
C TYR A 42 6.26 -18.41 -13.90
N GLY A 43 5.92 -18.21 -15.18
CA GLY A 43 4.66 -18.68 -15.78
C GLY A 43 3.47 -17.73 -15.65
N SER A 44 3.62 -16.58 -15.00
CA SER A 44 2.63 -15.50 -15.05
C SER A 44 2.74 -14.70 -16.36
N LYS A 45 1.67 -14.00 -16.76
CA LYS A 45 1.71 -13.12 -17.95
C LYS A 45 2.73 -11.99 -17.81
N HIS A 46 3.00 -11.58 -16.57
CA HIS A 46 3.89 -10.50 -16.18
C HIS A 46 5.16 -11.05 -15.52
N ASP A 47 5.62 -12.24 -15.96
CA ASP A 47 6.77 -12.91 -15.36
C ASP A 47 8.02 -12.02 -15.34
N GLY A 48 8.65 -11.96 -14.17
CA GLY A 48 9.81 -11.12 -13.90
C GLY A 48 9.48 -9.64 -13.63
N GLU A 49 8.24 -9.19 -13.85
CA GLU A 49 7.85 -7.81 -13.56
C GLU A 49 7.64 -7.59 -12.06
N ARG A 50 8.05 -6.41 -11.60
CA ARG A 50 7.88 -5.94 -10.22
C ARG A 50 7.28 -4.56 -10.24
N TYR A 51 6.26 -4.37 -9.43
CA TYR A 51 5.58 -3.08 -9.28
C TYR A 51 5.66 -2.63 -7.83
N LYS A 52 5.90 -1.34 -7.63
CA LYS A 52 5.79 -0.68 -6.33
C LYS A 52 5.24 0.73 -6.54
N VAL A 53 4.14 1.05 -5.88
CA VAL A 53 3.50 2.36 -5.93
C VAL A 53 3.22 2.80 -4.50
N HIS A 54 3.71 3.97 -4.11
CA HIS A 54 3.45 4.62 -2.85
C HIS A 54 2.24 5.55 -2.98
N LEU A 55 1.28 5.39 -2.07
CA LEU A 55 0.03 6.14 -2.07
C LEU A 55 -0.13 6.85 -0.73
N CYS A 56 -0.41 8.15 -0.75
CA CYS A 56 -0.93 8.81 0.45
C CYS A 56 -2.30 8.20 0.82
N GLU A 57 -2.72 8.42 2.06
CA GLU A 57 -3.97 7.88 2.62
C GLU A 57 -5.18 8.07 1.69
N LEU A 58 -5.36 9.27 1.13
CA LEU A 58 -6.45 9.59 0.20
C LEU A 58 -6.47 8.66 -1.01
N TRP A 59 -5.33 8.48 -1.69
CA TRP A 59 -5.25 7.67 -2.91
C TRP A 59 -5.23 6.17 -2.60
N PHE A 60 -4.74 5.79 -1.43
CA PHE A 60 -4.85 4.43 -0.94
C PHE A 60 -6.32 4.02 -0.78
N PHE A 61 -7.13 4.79 -0.06
CA PHE A 61 -8.55 4.46 0.14
C PHE A 61 -9.39 4.62 -1.13
N ARG A 62 -9.02 5.52 -2.05
CA ARG A 62 -9.65 5.56 -3.39
C ARG A 62 -9.39 4.28 -4.19
N THR A 63 -8.14 3.82 -4.20
CA THR A 63 -7.77 2.55 -4.86
C THR A 63 -8.49 1.38 -4.21
N LEU A 64 -8.50 1.31 -2.87
CA LEU A 64 -9.19 0.27 -2.11
C LEU A 64 -10.70 0.26 -2.39
N SER A 65 -11.32 1.44 -2.48
CA SER A 65 -12.74 1.58 -2.83
C SER A 65 -13.05 1.06 -4.23
N GLY A 66 -12.15 1.31 -5.19
CA GLY A 66 -12.24 0.72 -6.53
C GLY A 66 -12.22 -0.81 -6.48
N LEU A 67 -11.27 -1.40 -5.77
CA LEU A 67 -11.16 -2.85 -5.61
C LEU A 67 -12.38 -3.47 -4.90
N ARG A 68 -12.92 -2.79 -3.87
CA ARG A 68 -14.16 -3.20 -3.20
C ARG A 68 -15.34 -3.25 -4.18
N ARG A 69 -15.44 -2.26 -5.07
CA ARG A 69 -16.47 -2.22 -6.10
C ARG A 69 -16.31 -3.36 -7.10
N GLU A 70 -15.10 -3.61 -7.60
CA GLU A 70 -14.82 -4.72 -8.51
C GLU A 70 -15.18 -6.07 -7.86
N ARG A 71 -14.80 -6.30 -6.60
CA ARG A 71 -15.19 -7.50 -5.85
C ARG A 71 -16.72 -7.63 -5.75
N MET A 72 -17.41 -6.54 -5.41
CA MET A 72 -18.88 -6.53 -5.31
C MET A 72 -19.55 -6.88 -6.65
N VAL A 73 -19.06 -6.33 -7.76
CA VAL A 73 -19.61 -6.61 -9.09
C VAL A 73 -19.36 -8.07 -9.49
N ASN A 74 -18.17 -8.60 -9.24
CA ASN A 74 -17.83 -9.98 -9.57
C ASN A 74 -18.61 -11.01 -8.74
N ALA A 75 -18.92 -10.69 -7.47
CA ALA A 75 -19.69 -11.56 -6.58
C ALA A 75 -21.21 -11.30 -6.61
N MET A 76 -21.70 -10.43 -7.50
CA MET A 76 -23.11 -9.99 -7.51
C MET A 76 -24.12 -11.13 -7.76
N PHE A 77 -23.67 -12.23 -8.38
CA PHE A 77 -24.49 -13.39 -8.72
C PHE A 77 -24.17 -14.62 -7.86
N ASP A 78 -23.31 -14.48 -6.85
CA ASP A 78 -22.97 -15.58 -5.96
C ASP A 78 -24.13 -15.85 -4.99
N GLU A 79 -24.42 -17.13 -4.74
CA GLU A 79 -25.52 -17.56 -3.86
C GLU A 79 -25.26 -17.19 -2.38
N GLU A 80 -23.98 -17.00 -2.00
CA GLU A 80 -23.57 -16.56 -0.67
C GLU A 80 -23.20 -15.06 -0.68
N PRO A 81 -23.96 -14.19 0.01
CA PRO A 81 -23.64 -12.78 0.07
C PRO A 81 -22.37 -12.55 0.90
N ASP A 82 -21.44 -11.80 0.32
CA ASP A 82 -20.21 -11.39 0.98
C ASP A 82 -20.50 -10.47 2.19
N SER A 83 -20.46 -11.04 3.38
CA SER A 83 -20.72 -10.36 4.66
C SER A 83 -19.55 -9.50 5.14
N THR A 84 -18.41 -9.52 4.44
CA THR A 84 -17.15 -8.85 4.87
C THR A 84 -16.90 -7.49 4.21
N LYS A 85 -17.95 -6.84 3.67
CA LYS A 85 -17.84 -5.59 2.87
C LYS A 85 -16.97 -4.50 3.49
N ASP A 86 -16.96 -4.36 4.82
CA ASP A 86 -16.26 -3.25 5.49
C ASP A 86 -14.77 -3.50 5.75
N GLU A 87 -14.33 -4.76 5.78
CA GLU A 87 -12.97 -5.13 6.20
C GLU A 87 -12.06 -5.52 5.04
N PHE A 88 -12.48 -5.29 3.78
CA PHE A 88 -11.66 -5.61 2.62
C PHE A 88 -10.27 -4.98 2.71
N GLY A 89 -9.25 -5.84 2.82
CA GLY A 89 -7.84 -5.46 2.94
C GLY A 89 -7.38 -5.04 4.34
N LEU A 90 -8.26 -5.01 5.34
CA LEU A 90 -7.90 -4.67 6.72
C LEU A 90 -7.33 -5.92 7.42
N VAL A 91 -6.07 -5.84 7.87
CA VAL A 91 -5.40 -6.97 8.55
C VAL A 91 -5.61 -6.94 10.06
N ARG A 92 -5.60 -5.75 10.66
CA ARG A 92 -5.77 -5.53 12.10
C ARG A 92 -6.21 -4.10 12.35
N ARG A 93 -7.02 -3.90 13.38
CA ARG A 93 -7.33 -2.58 13.94
C ARG A 93 -6.82 -2.56 15.38
N ASP A 94 -5.82 -1.73 15.65
CA ASP A 94 -5.36 -1.51 17.01
C ASP A 94 -6.29 -0.52 17.72
N GLU A 95 -6.81 -0.92 18.86
CA GLU A 95 -7.58 -0.06 19.77
C GLU A 95 -6.59 0.82 20.54
N PHE A 96 -6.13 1.93 19.95
CA PHE A 96 -5.14 2.82 20.57
C PHE A 96 -5.72 3.69 21.72
N TRP A 97 -6.86 3.31 22.28
CA TRP A 97 -7.51 4.00 23.40
C TRP A 97 -8.02 2.97 24.40
N GLY A 98 -7.10 2.43 25.20
CA GLY A 98 -7.40 1.61 26.37
C GLY A 98 -6.87 2.29 27.62
N ASP A 99 -7.81 2.73 28.47
CA ASP A 99 -7.70 3.08 29.88
C ASP A 99 -6.85 4.30 30.29
N GLY A 100 -7.54 5.38 30.66
CA GLY A 100 -7.01 6.47 31.48
C GLY A 100 -7.00 6.12 32.97
#